data_AF-A0A1W9I7A4-F1
#
_entry.id   AF-A0A1W9I7A4-F1
#
_cell.length_a   1.000
_cell.length_b   1.000
_cell.length_c   1.000
_cell.angle_alpha   90.00
_cell.angle_beta   90.00
_cell.angle_gamma   90.00
#
_symmetry.space_group_name_H-M   'P 1'
#
loop_
_entity.id
_entity.type
_entity.pdbx_description
1 polymer ?
#
loop_
_entity_poly.entity_id
_entity_poly.type
_entity_poly.pdbx_seq_one_letter_code
_entity_poly.pdbx_strand_id
1 'polypeptide(L)'
;MAMTTIDPVALHRPSSFALPFLAFAIACTLALLGALAFGDIAYNRTRFTAWATILLTAPALVLFILWIGRRPLRGAWLHWWAVGLAMYLIHLWYGFGVMLKASFPVTYALQGSLVATSNFLLAGVWAISVLVAWFGLAIAWIHVAATLLFILSTIGSTVVFGRPPSPWIGAIMIAALGAATLFRLTRPRHDTVPVSLP
;
A
#
# COMPACT_ATOMS: atom_id res chain seq x y z
N MET A 1 -21.56 -2.48 -39.04
CA MET A 1 -20.33 -2.52 -38.23
C MET A 1 -20.33 -1.29 -37.35
N ALA A 2 -20.87 -1.39 -36.13
CA ALA A 2 -21.02 -0.24 -35.24
C ALA A 2 -19.70 0.02 -34.52
N MET A 3 -19.08 1.15 -34.83
CA MET A 3 -17.86 1.63 -34.18
C MET A 3 -18.25 2.11 -32.79
N THR A 4 -17.96 1.29 -31.76
CA THR A 4 -18.18 1.65 -30.36
C THR A 4 -17.32 2.87 -30.05
N THR A 5 -17.94 4.04 -29.99
CA THR A 5 -17.30 5.28 -29.56
C THR A 5 -16.82 5.09 -28.13
N ILE A 6 -15.51 4.90 -27.97
CA ILE A 6 -14.86 4.98 -26.66
C ILE A 6 -15.09 6.41 -26.19
N ASP A 7 -15.93 6.58 -25.18
CA ASP A 7 -16.17 7.87 -24.56
C ASP A 7 -14.86 8.35 -23.91
N PRO A 8 -14.16 9.34 -24.49
CA PRO A 8 -12.87 9.78 -24.00
C PRO A 8 -12.99 10.57 -22.69
N VAL A 9 -14.21 10.89 -22.24
CA VAL A 9 -14.48 11.72 -21.06
C VAL A 9 -14.56 10.89 -19.77
N ALA A 10 -14.67 9.56 -19.85
CA ALA A 10 -14.55 8.69 -18.67
C ALA A 10 -13.10 8.59 -18.13
N LEU A 11 -12.14 9.22 -18.81
CA LEU A 11 -10.74 9.35 -18.39
C LEU A 11 -10.61 10.48 -17.34
N HIS A 12 -10.31 10.05 -16.12
CA HIS A 12 -9.76 10.86 -15.03
C HIS A 12 -10.69 11.91 -14.41
N ARG A 13 -11.62 11.45 -13.56
CA ARG A 13 -12.13 12.33 -12.50
C ARG A 13 -10.93 12.86 -11.70
N PRO A 14 -10.69 14.19 -11.65
CA PRO A 14 -9.56 14.78 -10.94
C PRO A 14 -9.46 14.33 -9.48
N SER A 15 -10.62 14.01 -8.87
CA SER A 15 -10.75 13.50 -7.51
C SER A 15 -10.01 12.19 -7.25
N SER A 16 -9.76 11.36 -8.29
CA SER A 16 -9.10 10.07 -8.11
C SER A 16 -7.61 10.19 -7.78
N PHE A 17 -6.96 11.32 -8.12
CA PHE A 17 -5.54 11.59 -7.82
C PHE A 17 -5.37 12.60 -6.69
N ALA A 18 -6.17 13.67 -6.69
CA ALA A 18 -6.01 14.79 -5.75
C ALA A 18 -6.08 14.35 -4.28
N LEU A 19 -7.01 13.45 -3.94
CA LEU A 19 -7.17 12.97 -2.57
C LEU A 19 -5.98 12.12 -2.07
N PRO A 20 -5.53 11.07 -2.79
CA PRO A 20 -4.30 10.34 -2.43
C PRO A 20 -3.07 11.25 -2.30
N PHE A 21 -2.90 12.19 -3.22
CA PHE A 21 -1.76 13.11 -3.21
C PHE A 21 -1.80 14.07 -2.01
N LEU A 22 -2.96 14.67 -1.72
CA LEU A 22 -3.13 15.54 -0.55
C LEU A 22 -2.90 14.76 0.75
N ALA A 23 -3.45 13.55 0.86
CA ALA A 23 -3.23 12.68 2.01
C ALA A 23 -1.75 12.35 2.19
N PHE A 24 -1.04 12.05 1.10
CA PHE A 24 0.42 11.84 1.11
C PHE A 24 1.17 13.07 1.59
N ALA A 25 0.88 14.26 1.04
CA ALA A 25 1.56 15.49 1.43
C ALA A 25 1.38 15.79 2.93
N ILE A 26 0.16 15.64 3.44
CA ILE A 26 -0.15 15.81 4.87
C ILE A 26 0.59 14.76 5.72
N ALA A 27 0.44 13.48 5.38
CA ALA A 27 1.05 12.39 6.16
C ALA A 27 2.58 12.45 6.16
N CYS A 28 3.19 12.79 5.02
CA CYS A 28 4.63 12.99 4.89
C CYS A 28 5.09 14.17 5.74
N THR A 29 4.41 15.32 5.65
CA THR A 29 4.74 16.51 6.45
C THR A 29 4.66 16.21 7.95
N LEU A 30 3.56 15.60 8.40
CA LEU A 30 3.38 15.22 9.81
C LEU A 30 4.44 14.20 10.26
N ALA A 31 4.78 13.22 9.43
CA ALA A 31 5.78 12.22 9.79
C ALA A 31 7.20 12.81 9.92
N LEU A 32 7.56 13.74 9.04
CA LEU A 32 8.91 14.31 9.00
C LEU A 32 9.11 15.44 10.02
N LEU A 33 8.11 16.32 10.16
CA LEU A 33 8.16 17.47 11.07
C LEU A 33 7.73 17.09 12.49
N GLY A 34 6.77 16.17 12.65
CA GLY A 34 6.35 15.71 13.97
C GLY A 34 7.47 15.06 14.76
N ALA A 35 8.44 14.43 14.08
CA ALA A 35 9.61 13.84 14.71
C ALA A 35 10.54 14.87 15.38
N LEU A 36 10.46 16.16 15.02
CA LEU A 36 11.27 17.23 15.63
C LEU A 36 10.89 17.50 17.09
N ALA A 37 9.70 17.06 17.53
CA ALA A 37 9.25 17.20 18.91
C ALA A 37 9.86 16.15 19.87
N PHE A 38 10.75 15.26 19.39
CA PHE A 38 11.28 14.14 20.15
C PHE A 38 12.81 14.12 20.14
N GLY A 39 13.41 13.53 21.19
CA GLY A 39 14.87 13.52 21.37
C GLY A 39 15.64 12.71 20.31
N ASP A 40 15.09 11.60 19.82
CA ASP A 40 15.68 10.82 18.72
C ASP A 40 14.92 11.07 17.42
N ILE A 41 15.36 12.06 16.66
CA ILE A 41 14.70 12.48 15.41
C ILE A 41 14.73 11.35 14.36
N ALA A 42 15.85 10.64 14.23
CA ALA A 42 16.00 9.60 13.21
C ALA A 42 15.07 8.42 13.50
N TYR A 43 15.04 7.95 14.75
CA TYR A 43 14.11 6.92 15.19
C TYR A 43 12.65 7.31 14.96
N ASN A 44 12.26 8.53 15.37
CA ASN A 44 10.88 8.96 15.26
C ASN A 44 10.46 9.21 13.79
N ARG A 45 11.34 9.68 12.91
CA ARG A 45 11.05 9.75 11.46
C ARG A 45 10.82 8.36 10.87
N THR A 46 11.68 7.39 11.18
CA THR A 46 11.49 5.99 10.74
C THR A 46 10.14 5.46 11.22
N ARG A 47 9.79 5.71 12.48
CA ARG A 47 8.54 5.27 13.09
C ARG A 47 7.30 5.92 12.44
N PHE A 48 7.28 7.25 12.33
CA PHE A 48 6.11 7.96 11.80
C PHE A 48 5.93 7.74 10.31
N THR A 49 7.02 7.55 9.56
CA THR A 49 6.94 7.21 8.13
C THR A 49 6.40 5.79 7.89
N ALA A 50 6.69 4.83 8.78
CA ALA A 50 6.03 3.52 8.76
C ALA A 50 4.52 3.64 8.97
N TRP A 51 4.09 4.42 9.97
CA TRP A 51 2.68 4.66 10.26
C TRP A 51 1.95 5.30 9.08
N ALA A 52 2.52 6.35 8.52
CA ALA A 52 1.99 7.01 7.34
C ALA A 52 1.88 6.04 6.15
N THR A 53 2.87 5.17 5.95
CA THR A 53 2.82 4.13 4.91
C THR A 53 1.61 3.22 5.10
N ILE A 54 1.39 2.71 6.32
CA ILE A 54 0.26 1.83 6.62
C ILE A 54 -1.08 2.52 6.32
N LEU A 55 -1.25 3.75 6.81
CA LEU A 55 -2.48 4.51 6.65
C LEU A 55 -2.77 4.87 5.19
N LEU A 56 -1.75 5.29 4.42
CA LEU A 56 -1.90 5.63 3.00
C LEU A 56 -2.15 4.40 2.13
N THR A 57 -1.68 3.22 2.54
CA THR A 57 -1.81 1.99 1.77
C THR A 57 -3.14 1.29 2.04
N ALA A 58 -3.73 1.48 3.21
CA ALA A 58 -4.98 0.83 3.60
C ALA A 58 -6.14 1.03 2.58
N PRO A 59 -6.40 2.24 2.03
CA PRO A 59 -7.43 2.41 1.00
C PRO A 59 -7.17 1.57 -0.26
N ALA A 60 -5.91 1.48 -0.71
CA ALA A 60 -5.56 0.64 -1.86
C ALA A 60 -5.80 -0.85 -1.58
N LEU A 61 -5.49 -1.33 -0.38
CA LEU A 61 -5.75 -2.72 -0.01
C LEU A 61 -7.24 -3.03 0.09
N VAL A 62 -8.04 -2.11 0.64
CA VAL A 62 -9.50 -2.24 0.65
C VAL A 62 -10.04 -2.32 -0.77
N LEU A 63 -9.65 -1.40 -1.66
CA LEU A 63 -10.05 -1.42 -3.07
C LEU A 63 -9.56 -2.70 -3.79
N PHE A 64 -8.35 -3.17 -3.47
CA PHE A 64 -7.82 -4.41 -4.00
C PHE A 64 -8.71 -5.60 -3.62
N ILE A 65 -9.05 -5.74 -2.33
CA ILE A 65 -9.94 -6.81 -1.86
C ILE A 65 -11.29 -6.71 -2.54
N LEU A 66 -11.88 -5.51 -2.62
CA LEU A 66 -13.20 -5.31 -3.25
C LEU A 66 -13.20 -5.59 -4.76
N TRP A 67 -12.07 -5.44 -5.44
CA TRP A 67 -11.97 -5.57 -6.91
C TRP A 67 -11.10 -6.72 -7.40
N ILE A 68 -10.48 -7.53 -6.53
CA ILE A 68 -9.65 -8.66 -6.95
C ILE A 68 -10.44 -9.57 -7.90
N GLY A 69 -9.81 -10.01 -8.99
CA GLY A 69 -10.47 -10.77 -10.06
C GLY A 69 -11.25 -9.92 -11.08
N ARG A 70 -11.43 -8.62 -10.86
CA ARG A 70 -11.97 -7.67 -11.85
C ARG A 70 -10.81 -6.91 -12.49
N ARG A 71 -10.77 -6.86 -13.83
CA ARG A 71 -9.67 -6.23 -14.59
C ARG A 71 -10.13 -4.94 -15.27
N PRO A 72 -9.23 -3.94 -15.45
CA PRO A 72 -7.92 -3.76 -14.80
C PRO A 72 -7.98 -2.89 -13.52
N LEU A 73 -7.06 -3.11 -12.57
CA LEU A 73 -6.91 -2.28 -11.37
C LEU A 73 -6.30 -0.92 -11.75
N ARG A 74 -7.13 0.13 -11.82
CA ARG A 74 -6.73 1.48 -12.25
C ARG A 74 -7.40 2.56 -11.37
N GLY A 75 -7.13 3.83 -11.69
CA GLY A 75 -7.75 4.98 -11.04
C GLY A 75 -7.35 5.09 -9.58
N ALA A 76 -8.35 5.22 -8.68
CA ALA A 76 -8.10 5.45 -7.25
C ALA A 76 -7.23 4.38 -6.59
N TRP A 77 -7.39 3.10 -6.96
CA TRP A 77 -6.55 2.03 -6.43
C TRP A 77 -5.06 2.28 -6.74
N LEU A 78 -4.74 2.59 -8.00
CA LEU A 78 -3.36 2.80 -8.45
C LEU A 78 -2.75 4.02 -7.74
N HIS A 79 -3.48 5.12 -7.62
CA HIS A 79 -2.95 6.33 -6.98
C HIS A 79 -2.68 6.11 -5.50
N TRP A 80 -3.60 5.48 -4.75
CA TRP A 80 -3.36 5.12 -3.35
C TRP A 80 -2.19 4.14 -3.20
N TRP A 81 -2.10 3.16 -4.10
CA TRP A 81 -1.03 2.17 -4.11
C TRP A 81 0.34 2.80 -4.39
N ALA A 82 0.40 3.77 -5.30
CA ALA A 82 1.62 4.50 -5.67
C ALA A 82 2.08 5.46 -4.56
N VAL A 83 1.17 6.22 -3.94
CA VAL A 83 1.57 7.11 -2.82
C VAL A 83 1.95 6.32 -1.57
N GLY A 84 1.34 5.15 -1.35
CA GLY A 84 1.77 4.19 -0.33
C GLY A 84 3.21 3.72 -0.55
N LEU A 85 3.55 3.34 -1.79
CA LEU A 85 4.93 3.00 -2.16
C LEU A 85 5.89 4.18 -1.96
N ALA A 86 5.52 5.38 -2.39
CA ALA A 86 6.37 6.56 -2.22
C ALA A 86 6.68 6.81 -0.74
N MET A 87 5.67 6.70 0.14
CA MET A 87 5.86 6.81 1.59
C MET A 87 6.72 5.67 2.14
N TYR A 88 6.55 4.45 1.62
CA TYR A 88 7.36 3.29 2.01
C TYR A 88 8.84 3.47 1.66
N LEU A 89 9.15 4.06 0.50
CA LEU A 89 10.54 4.36 0.12
C LEU A 89 11.15 5.41 1.04
N ILE A 90 10.39 6.43 1.45
CA ILE A 90 10.82 7.39 2.48
C ILE A 90 11.06 6.66 3.81
N HIS A 91 10.18 5.73 4.19
CA HIS A 91 10.37 4.91 5.38
C HIS A 91 11.64 4.07 5.31
N LEU A 92 11.91 3.39 4.19
CA LEU A 92 13.13 2.63 3.99
C LEU A 92 14.37 3.53 4.01
N TRP A 93 14.31 4.73 3.45
CA TRP A 93 15.41 5.69 3.54
C TRP A 93 15.77 6.01 4.99
N TYR A 94 14.79 6.33 5.83
CA TYR A 94 15.06 6.62 7.25
C TYR A 94 15.44 5.38 8.05
N GLY A 95 14.72 4.28 7.87
CA GLY A 95 14.95 3.03 8.60
C GLY A 95 16.26 2.37 8.19
N PHE A 96 16.38 1.97 6.93
CA PHE A 96 17.57 1.29 6.44
C PHE A 96 18.74 2.24 6.23
N GLY A 97 18.53 3.34 5.51
CA GLY A 97 19.61 4.27 5.13
C GLY A 97 20.16 5.07 6.30
N VAL A 98 19.30 5.80 7.01
CA VAL A 98 19.74 6.76 8.05
C VAL A 98 20.01 6.07 9.40
N MET A 99 19.06 5.29 9.91
CA MET A 99 19.17 4.63 11.21
C MET A 99 20.15 3.47 11.17
N LEU A 100 20.02 2.59 10.18
CA LEU A 100 20.82 1.36 10.08
C LEU A 100 22.04 1.50 9.16
N LYS A 101 22.34 2.73 8.71
CA LYS A 101 23.53 3.07 7.91
C LYS A 101 23.69 2.23 6.65
N ALA A 102 22.58 1.89 6.01
CA ALA A 102 22.51 1.01 4.85
C ALA A 102 23.21 -0.35 5.05
N SER A 103 23.24 -0.86 6.29
CA SER A 103 23.88 -2.13 6.63
C SER A 103 22.87 -3.27 6.64
N PHE A 104 22.95 -4.15 5.63
CA PHE A 104 22.16 -5.39 5.60
C PHE A 104 22.45 -6.28 6.82
N PRO A 105 23.71 -6.56 7.22
CA PRO A 105 23.97 -7.38 8.39
C PRO A 105 23.30 -6.85 9.66
N VAL A 106 23.38 -5.54 9.92
CA VAL A 106 22.73 -4.92 11.09
C VAL A 106 21.21 -5.01 10.99
N THR A 107 20.64 -4.78 9.80
CA THR A 107 19.19 -4.88 9.57
C THR A 107 18.68 -6.28 9.86
N TYR A 108 19.36 -7.31 9.35
CA TYR A 108 19.00 -8.70 9.58
C TYR A 108 19.18 -9.12 11.04
N ALA A 109 20.22 -8.63 11.72
CA ALA A 109 20.44 -8.89 13.14
C ALA A 109 19.34 -8.29 14.03
N LEU A 110 18.84 -7.10 13.70
CA LEU A 110 17.81 -6.41 14.49
C LEU A 110 16.39 -6.86 14.15
N GLN A 111 16.10 -7.09 12.86
CA GLN A 111 14.74 -7.39 12.40
C GLN A 111 14.45 -8.90 12.29
N GLY A 112 15.49 -9.72 12.21
CA GLY A 112 15.38 -11.12 11.82
C GLY A 112 15.23 -11.29 10.30
N SER A 113 15.55 -12.49 9.81
CA SER A 113 15.58 -12.78 8.37
C SER A 113 14.23 -12.65 7.68
N LEU A 114 13.14 -13.06 8.34
CA LEU A 114 11.79 -13.00 7.77
C LEU A 114 11.33 -11.55 7.54
N VAL A 115 11.46 -10.68 8.54
CA VAL A 115 11.01 -9.28 8.44
C VAL A 115 11.91 -8.47 7.52
N ALA A 116 13.23 -8.63 7.62
CA ALA A 116 14.17 -7.91 6.75
C ALA A 116 13.95 -8.31 5.27
N THR A 117 13.93 -9.62 4.97
CA THR A 117 13.76 -10.11 3.59
C THR A 117 12.42 -9.71 3.01
N SER A 118 11.32 -9.83 3.78
CA SER A 118 10.00 -9.45 3.30
C SER A 118 9.92 -7.96 2.97
N ASN A 119 10.52 -7.07 3.78
CA ASN A 119 10.55 -5.63 3.50
C ASN A 119 11.35 -5.30 2.22
N PHE A 120 12.55 -5.86 2.05
CA PHE A 120 13.34 -5.61 0.84
C PHE A 120 12.67 -6.17 -0.42
N LEU A 121 12.10 -7.39 -0.34
CA LEU A 121 11.33 -7.95 -1.46
C LEU A 121 10.07 -7.12 -1.74
N LEU A 122 9.37 -6.67 -0.70
CA LEU A 122 8.20 -5.80 -0.84
C LEU A 122 8.55 -4.55 -1.64
N ALA A 123 9.66 -3.87 -1.35
CA ALA A 123 10.06 -2.66 -2.08
C ALA A 123 10.13 -2.89 -3.59
N GLY A 124 10.81 -3.96 -4.01
CA GLY A 124 10.96 -4.31 -5.43
C GLY A 124 9.65 -4.77 -6.07
N VAL A 125 8.96 -5.72 -5.43
CA VAL A 125 7.71 -6.30 -5.95
C VAL A 125 6.59 -5.26 -6.00
N TRP A 126 6.52 -4.35 -5.03
CA TRP A 126 5.56 -3.25 -5.01
C TRP A 126 5.86 -2.21 -6.09
N ALA A 127 7.13 -1.83 -6.28
CA ALA A 127 7.52 -0.95 -7.38
C ALA A 127 7.13 -1.53 -8.75
N ILE A 128 7.43 -2.81 -9.00
CA ILE A 128 7.01 -3.50 -10.22
C ILE A 128 5.47 -3.54 -10.32
N SER A 129 4.77 -3.79 -9.22
CA SER A 129 3.30 -3.79 -9.17
C SER A 129 2.69 -2.44 -9.58
N VAL A 130 3.27 -1.32 -9.13
CA VAL A 130 2.86 0.02 -9.56
C VAL A 130 3.13 0.22 -11.05
N LEU A 131 4.33 -0.14 -11.55
CA LEU A 131 4.68 0.01 -12.95
C LEU A 131 3.79 -0.83 -13.88
N VAL A 132 3.55 -2.10 -13.53
CA VAL A 132 2.63 -3.00 -14.25
C VAL A 132 1.24 -2.38 -14.38
N ALA A 133 0.71 -1.82 -13.30
CA ALA A 133 -0.59 -1.16 -13.33
C ALA A 133 -0.57 0.14 -14.14
N TRP A 134 0.51 0.93 -14.03
CA TRP A 134 0.69 2.18 -14.76
C TRP A 134 0.71 1.97 -16.27
N PHE A 135 1.44 0.95 -16.74
CA PHE A 135 1.48 0.56 -18.15
C PHE A 135 0.28 -0.29 -18.57
N GLY A 136 -0.65 -0.58 -17.66
CA GLY A 136 -1.86 -1.32 -17.98
C GLY A 136 -1.64 -2.80 -18.32
N LEU A 137 -0.52 -3.38 -17.87
CA LEU A 137 -0.17 -4.77 -18.13
C LEU A 137 -1.03 -5.73 -17.28
N ALA A 138 -1.43 -6.86 -17.86
CA ALA A 138 -2.38 -7.79 -17.24
C ALA A 138 -1.73 -8.86 -16.32
N ILE A 139 -0.75 -8.46 -15.51
CA ILE A 139 0.06 -9.38 -14.68
C ILE A 139 -0.50 -9.41 -13.25
N ALA A 140 -1.65 -10.05 -13.05
CA ALA A 140 -2.38 -9.95 -11.78
C ALA A 140 -1.61 -10.48 -10.55
N TRP A 141 -0.75 -11.51 -10.73
CA TRP A 141 -0.05 -12.15 -9.63
C TRP A 141 0.92 -11.20 -8.89
N ILE A 142 1.48 -10.18 -9.58
CA ILE A 142 2.41 -9.23 -8.95
C ILE A 142 1.70 -8.37 -7.90
N HIS A 143 0.45 -7.99 -8.15
CA HIS A 143 -0.35 -7.18 -7.21
C HIS A 143 -0.73 -8.00 -5.98
N VAL A 144 -1.04 -9.29 -6.18
CA VAL A 144 -1.28 -10.24 -5.08
C VAL A 144 -0.01 -10.43 -4.26
N ALA A 145 1.13 -10.69 -4.91
CA ALA A 145 2.41 -10.88 -4.23
C ALA A 145 2.81 -9.64 -3.42
N ALA A 146 2.73 -8.45 -4.00
CA ALA A 146 3.01 -7.20 -3.30
C ALA A 146 2.07 -6.97 -2.11
N THR A 147 0.78 -7.26 -2.27
CA THR A 147 -0.22 -7.17 -1.19
C THR A 147 0.09 -8.12 -0.03
N LEU A 148 0.40 -9.38 -0.34
CA LEU A 148 0.73 -10.37 0.68
C LEU A 148 2.03 -10.03 1.41
N LEU A 149 3.06 -9.58 0.68
CA LEU A 149 4.30 -9.10 1.27
C LEU A 149 4.05 -7.88 2.16
N PHE A 150 3.21 -6.94 1.74
CA PHE A 150 2.85 -5.76 2.53
C PHE A 150 2.19 -6.16 3.86
N ILE A 151 1.21 -7.07 3.80
CA ILE A 151 0.51 -7.56 4.99
C ILE A 151 1.49 -8.30 5.91
N LEU A 152 2.32 -9.19 5.36
CA LEU A 152 3.31 -9.95 6.14
C LEU A 152 4.33 -9.03 6.82
N SER A 153 4.91 -8.08 6.08
CA SER A 153 5.87 -7.12 6.63
C SER A 153 5.23 -6.22 7.66
N THR A 154 3.97 -5.80 7.47
CA THR A 154 3.26 -4.96 8.44
C THR A 154 2.93 -5.74 9.71
N ILE A 155 2.39 -6.94 9.61
CA ILE A 155 2.10 -7.79 10.77
C ILE A 155 3.41 -8.11 11.52
N GLY A 156 4.42 -8.58 10.81
CA GLY A 156 5.73 -8.87 11.41
C GLY A 156 6.30 -7.64 12.13
N SER A 157 6.23 -6.47 11.50
CA SER A 157 6.79 -5.24 12.08
C SER A 157 5.98 -4.73 13.29
N THR A 158 4.66 -4.77 13.21
CA THR A 158 3.77 -4.28 14.28
C THR A 158 3.66 -5.23 15.47
N VAL A 159 3.76 -6.55 15.26
CA VAL A 159 3.73 -7.55 16.33
C VAL A 159 5.09 -7.68 17.00
N VAL A 160 6.18 -7.76 16.23
CA VAL A 160 7.52 -7.99 16.79
C VAL A 160 8.13 -6.72 17.37
N PHE A 161 7.90 -5.56 16.74
CA PHE A 161 8.51 -4.28 17.14
C PHE A 161 7.49 -3.25 17.65
N GLY A 162 6.25 -3.66 17.90
CA GLY A 162 5.17 -2.77 18.30
C GLY A 162 5.34 -2.17 19.69
N ARG A 163 5.84 -0.94 19.78
CA ARG A 163 5.68 -0.08 20.97
C ARG A 163 4.48 0.85 20.80
N PRO A 164 3.66 1.11 21.83
CA PRO A 164 2.50 2.00 21.72
C PRO A 164 2.85 3.37 21.11
N PRO A 165 2.10 3.88 20.12
CA PRO A 165 0.81 3.38 19.62
C PRO A 165 0.87 2.46 18.37
N SER A 166 2.02 1.92 17.98
CA SER A 166 2.15 1.07 16.77
C SER A 166 1.12 -0.08 16.68
N PRO A 167 0.75 -0.78 17.77
CA PRO A 167 -0.29 -1.81 17.72
C PRO A 167 -1.66 -1.29 17.26
N TRP A 168 -2.03 -0.05 17.62
CA TRP A 168 -3.33 0.53 17.25
C TRP A 168 -3.44 0.77 15.75
N ILE A 169 -2.38 1.25 15.12
CA ILE A 169 -2.35 1.52 13.67
C ILE A 169 -2.45 0.20 12.89
N GLY A 170 -1.72 -0.83 13.35
CA GLY A 170 -1.85 -2.18 12.80
C GLY A 170 -3.27 -2.73 12.96
N ALA A 171 -3.88 -2.56 14.14
CA ALA A 171 -5.24 -3.01 14.41
C ALA A 171 -6.29 -2.32 13.52
N ILE A 172 -6.18 -1.00 13.31
CA ILE A 172 -7.06 -0.25 12.40
C ILE A 172 -6.96 -0.81 10.98
N MET A 173 -5.75 -1.07 10.49
CA MET A 173 -5.57 -1.67 9.17
C MET A 173 -6.21 -3.05 9.10
N ILE A 174 -5.95 -3.93 10.07
CA ILE A 174 -6.53 -5.29 10.11
C ILE A 174 -8.06 -5.23 10.12
N ALA A 175 -8.65 -4.34 10.94
CA ALA A 175 -10.09 -4.15 10.99
C ALA A 175 -10.67 -3.69 9.65
N ALA A 176 -10.01 -2.74 8.97
CA ALA A 176 -10.44 -2.27 7.65
C ALA A 176 -10.40 -3.39 6.59
N LEU A 177 -9.33 -4.20 6.57
CA LEU A 177 -9.21 -5.35 5.66
C LEU A 177 -10.24 -6.44 5.96
N GLY A 178 -10.49 -6.72 7.24
CA GLY A 178 -11.51 -7.66 7.70
C GLY A 178 -12.91 -7.23 7.27
N ALA A 179 -13.25 -5.96 7.48
CA ALA A 179 -14.53 -5.40 7.05
C ALA A 179 -14.71 -5.44 5.53
N ALA A 180 -13.68 -5.09 4.75
CA ALA A 180 -13.71 -5.16 3.29
C ALA A 180 -13.89 -6.60 2.78
N THR A 181 -13.22 -7.56 3.42
CA THR A 181 -13.33 -8.99 3.10
C THR A 181 -14.74 -9.50 3.41
N LEU A 182 -15.26 -9.22 4.60
CA LEU A 182 -16.61 -9.60 5.00
C LEU A 182 -17.65 -9.03 4.04
N PHE A 183 -17.57 -7.74 3.75
CA PHE A 183 -18.46 -7.06 2.80
C PHE A 183 -18.44 -7.69 1.40
N ARG A 184 -17.26 -8.10 0.93
CA ARG A 184 -17.13 -8.79 -0.36
C ARG A 184 -17.79 -10.18 -0.34
N LEU A 185 -17.61 -10.92 0.75
CA LEU A 185 -18.14 -12.28 0.88
C LEU A 185 -19.67 -12.29 1.04
N THR A 186 -20.26 -11.25 1.63
CA THR A 186 -21.71 -11.16 1.86
C THR A 186 -22.48 -10.54 0.70
N ARG A 187 -21.82 -9.90 -0.26
CA ARG A 187 -22.50 -9.37 -1.45
C ARG A 187 -22.78 -10.47 -2.47
N PRO A 188 -24.04 -10.62 -2.93
CA PRO A 188 -24.37 -11.51 -4.04
C PRO A 188 -23.50 -11.18 -5.26
N ARG A 189 -22.88 -12.19 -5.86
CA ARG A 189 -22.28 -12.05 -7.20
C ARG A 189 -23.45 -11.84 -8.18
N HIS A 190 -23.75 -10.60 -8.52
CA HIS A 190 -24.67 -10.28 -9.62
C HIS A 190 -24.09 -10.60 -11.01
N ASP A 191 -22.91 -11.24 -11.07
CA ASP A 191 -22.20 -11.57 -12.30
C ASP A 191 -22.61 -12.96 -12.83
N THR A 192 -23.89 -13.11 -13.20
CA THR A 192 -24.35 -14.06 -14.24
C THR A 192 -25.57 -13.47 -14.95
N VAL A 193 -25.43 -12.33 -15.60
CA VAL A 193 -26.27 -12.09 -16.79
C VAL A 193 -25.54 -12.85 -17.91
N PRO A 194 -26.06 -13.99 -18.39
CA PRO A 194 -25.47 -14.64 -19.55
C PRO A 194 -25.41 -13.61 -20.67
N VAL A 195 -24.21 -13.38 -21.21
CA VAL A 195 -24.07 -12.63 -22.46
C VAL A 195 -24.79 -13.48 -23.51
N SER A 196 -26.04 -13.13 -23.81
CA SER A 196 -26.74 -13.64 -24.98
C SER A 196 -25.93 -13.20 -26.19
N LEU A 197 -25.17 -14.12 -26.77
CA LEU A 197 -24.52 -13.91 -28.06
C LEU A 197 -25.62 -13.71 -29.12
N PRO A 198 -25.47 -12.73 -30.03
CA PRO A 198 -26.35 -12.57 -31.19
C PRO A 198 -26.18 -13.71 -32.20
#